data_AF-A0A3C1SWP7-F1
#
_entry.id   AF-A0A3C1SWP7-F1
#
_cell.length_a   1.000
_cell.length_b   1.000
_cell.length_c   1.000
_cell.angle_alpha   90.00
_cell.angle_beta   90.00
_cell.angle_gamma   90.00
#
_symmetry.space_group_name_H-M   'P 1'
#
loop_
_entity.id
_entity.type
_entity.pdbx_description
1 polymer ?
#
loop_
_entity_poly.entity_id
_entity_poly.type
_entity_poly.pdbx_seq_one_letter_code
_entity_poly.pdbx_strand_id
1 'polypeptide(L)'
;MEYGFYPESSCEQPFDETYKAPGVGFLSELVLDWEKYSKALSEDVLIFRFGVVLSVKGGALSQMLLPFKLGLGGPVAGGKQCFSWIHVDDLLKAFSYAIERQICRACLI
;
A
#
# COMPACT_ATOMS: atom_id res chain seq x y z
N MET A 1 10.06 3.28 -7.63
CA MET A 1 10.11 1.98 -6.92
C MET A 1 8.72 1.34 -7.04
N GLU A 2 8.65 0.09 -7.48
CA GLU A 2 7.39 -0.65 -7.59
C GLU A 2 6.94 -1.14 -6.21
N TYR A 3 5.68 -0.90 -5.85
CA TYR A 3 5.09 -1.34 -4.60
C TYR A 3 3.85 -2.19 -4.91
N GLY A 4 3.96 -3.51 -4.79
CA GLY A 4 2.82 -4.42 -4.94
C GLY A 4 2.27 -4.45 -6.37
N PHE A 5 0.97 -4.19 -6.55
CA PHE A 5 0.24 -4.34 -7.81
C PHE A 5 0.57 -3.27 -8.87
N TYR A 6 0.82 -2.03 -8.45
CA TYR A 6 0.89 -0.91 -9.39
C TYR A 6 2.28 -0.75 -10.00
N PRO A 7 2.40 -0.50 -11.32
CA PRO A 7 3.67 -0.18 -11.93
C PRO A 7 4.24 1.12 -11.36
N GLU A 8 5.54 1.34 -11.56
CA GLU A 8 6.16 2.61 -11.21
C GLU A 8 5.51 3.76 -12.02
N SER A 9 4.97 4.76 -11.32
CA SER A 9 4.36 5.95 -11.91
C SER A 9 4.90 7.25 -11.32
N SER A 10 4.66 8.34 -12.06
CA SER A 10 4.89 9.70 -11.58
C SER A 10 3.72 10.20 -10.75
N CYS A 11 3.94 11.26 -9.96
CA CYS A 11 2.95 11.74 -9.00
C CYS A 11 1.84 12.52 -9.70
N GLU A 12 2.04 12.82 -10.98
CA GLU A 12 1.11 13.47 -11.88
C GLU A 12 0.09 12.46 -12.45
N GLN A 13 0.37 11.16 -12.34
CA GLN A 13 -0.49 10.08 -12.85
C GLN A 13 -0.74 9.03 -11.76
N PRO A 14 -1.54 9.36 -10.73
CA PRO A 14 -1.92 8.40 -9.71
C PRO A 14 -2.83 7.31 -10.29
N PHE A 15 -2.69 6.09 -9.78
CA PHE A 15 -3.58 4.99 -10.10
C PHE A 15 -4.65 4.83 -9.02
N ASP A 16 -5.80 4.30 -9.43
CA ASP A 16 -6.89 3.88 -8.56
C ASP A 16 -7.19 2.37 -8.76
N GLU A 17 -8.25 1.87 -8.14
CA GLU A 17 -8.67 0.47 -8.21
C GLU A 17 -9.32 0.11 -9.56
N THR A 18 -9.61 1.11 -10.41
CA THR A 18 -10.11 0.88 -11.77
C THR A 18 -8.98 0.43 -12.70
N TYR A 19 -7.74 0.78 -12.40
CA TYR A 19 -6.56 0.34 -13.15
C TYR A 19 -6.34 -1.17 -13.00
N LYS A 20 -6.21 -1.88 -14.14
CA LYS A 20 -6.17 -3.35 -14.19
C LYS A 20 -4.84 -3.95 -14.63
N ALA A 21 -3.91 -3.15 -15.15
CA ALA A 21 -2.61 -3.66 -15.57
C ALA A 21 -1.68 -3.73 -14.35
N PRO A 22 -1.16 -4.91 -13.97
CA PRO A 22 -0.17 -5.00 -12.91
C PRO A 22 1.17 -4.42 -13.37
N GLY A 23 2.05 -4.10 -12.42
CA GLY A 23 3.46 -3.81 -12.70
C GLY A 23 4.25 -5.05 -13.17
N VAL A 24 5.57 -4.90 -13.28
CA VAL A 24 6.46 -5.93 -13.83
C VAL A 24 7.43 -6.39 -12.76
N GLY A 25 7.27 -7.63 -12.32
CA GLY A 25 8.22 -8.29 -11.43
C GLY A 25 7.54 -9.06 -10.32
N PHE A 26 8.37 -9.57 -9.41
CA PHE A 26 7.94 -10.50 -8.37
C PHE A 26 6.83 -9.95 -7.45
N LEU A 27 6.90 -8.68 -7.07
CA LEU A 27 5.90 -8.10 -6.15
C LEU A 27 4.52 -7.98 -6.81
N SER A 28 4.47 -7.60 -8.08
CA SER A 28 3.23 -7.57 -8.86
C SER A 28 2.65 -8.98 -9.04
N GLU A 29 3.48 -9.95 -9.39
CA GLU A 29 3.07 -11.36 -9.53
C GLU A 29 2.54 -11.93 -8.20
N LEU A 30 3.21 -11.65 -7.08
CA LEU A 30 2.78 -12.09 -5.76
C LEU A 30 1.40 -11.53 -5.39
N VAL A 31 1.15 -10.25 -5.65
CA VAL A 31 -0.16 -9.64 -5.35
C VAL A 31 -1.25 -10.23 -6.25
N LEU A 32 -0.97 -10.46 -7.54
CA LEU A 32 -1.94 -11.10 -8.44
C LEU A 32 -2.35 -12.48 -7.94
N ASP A 33 -1.39 -13.27 -7.47
CA ASP A 33 -1.66 -14.58 -6.89
C ASP A 33 -2.50 -14.46 -5.62
N TRP A 34 -2.17 -13.56 -4.70
CA TRP A 34 -2.96 -13.33 -3.49
C TRP A 34 -4.40 -12.91 -3.80
N GLU A 35 -4.62 -11.98 -4.73
CA GLU A 35 -5.97 -11.56 -5.12
C GLU A 35 -6.75 -12.69 -5.78
N LYS A 36 -6.08 -13.51 -6.61
CA LYS A 36 -6.69 -14.66 -7.27
C LYS A 36 -7.15 -15.71 -6.26
N TYR A 37 -6.31 -16.09 -5.30
CA TYR A 37 -6.68 -17.05 -4.26
C TYR A 37 -7.75 -16.50 -3.32
N SER A 38 -7.69 -15.19 -3.02
CA SER A 38 -8.70 -14.53 -2.20
C SER A 38 -10.08 -14.60 -2.84
N LYS A 39 -10.20 -14.24 -4.13
CA LYS A 39 -11.47 -14.33 -4.88
C LYS A 39 -11.97 -15.76 -5.07
N ALA A 40 -11.08 -16.75 -5.08
CA ALA A 40 -11.48 -18.16 -5.13
C ALA A 40 -12.15 -18.63 -3.82
N LEU A 41 -11.88 -17.96 -2.70
CA LEU A 41 -12.49 -18.30 -1.40
C LEU A 41 -13.92 -17.74 -1.26
N SER A 42 -14.19 -16.58 -1.86
CA SER A 42 -15.50 -15.94 -1.85
C SER A 42 -15.60 -14.87 -2.95
N GLU A 43 -16.78 -14.71 -3.55
CA GLU A 43 -17.03 -13.63 -4.53
C GLU A 43 -17.18 -12.25 -3.84
N ASP A 44 -17.58 -12.22 -2.56
CA ASP A 44 -17.76 -10.99 -1.75
C ASP A 44 -16.50 -10.63 -0.94
N VAL A 45 -15.33 -10.64 -1.58
CA VAL A 45 -14.05 -10.28 -0.94
C VAL A 45 -13.71 -8.82 -1.16
N LEU A 46 -13.40 -8.10 -0.08
CA LEU A 46 -12.80 -6.76 -0.15
C LEU A 46 -11.28 -6.87 -0.04
N ILE A 47 -10.59 -6.23 -0.99
CA ILE A 47 -9.14 -6.21 -1.12
C ILE A 47 -8.68 -4.77 -0.89
N PHE A 48 -7.76 -4.56 0.05
CA PHE A 48 -7.21 -3.25 0.35
C PHE A 48 -5.83 -3.10 -0.29
N ARG A 49 -5.72 -2.20 -1.28
CA ARG A 49 -4.43 -1.85 -1.90
C ARG A 49 -3.90 -0.56 -1.28
N PHE A 50 -2.95 -0.68 -0.36
CA PHE A 50 -2.33 0.47 0.32
C PHE A 50 -0.81 0.51 0.11
N GLY A 51 -0.24 1.71 0.23
CA GLY A 51 1.19 1.94 0.16
C GLY A 51 1.92 1.63 1.48
N VAL A 52 3.02 2.33 1.74
CA VAL A 52 3.80 2.13 2.97
C VAL A 52 2.99 2.59 4.18
N VAL A 53 2.76 1.69 5.14
CA VAL A 53 2.09 2.04 6.40
C VAL A 53 3.09 2.68 7.35
N LEU A 54 2.79 3.90 7.78
CA LEU A 54 3.63 4.67 8.69
C LEU A 54 2.97 4.81 10.06
N SER A 55 3.78 4.74 11.11
CA SER A 55 3.37 5.04 12.48
C SER A 55 4.41 5.90 13.17
N VAL A 56 3.96 6.89 13.94
CA VAL A 56 4.83 7.66 14.83
C VAL A 56 5.36 6.82 16.01
N LYS A 57 4.72 5.68 16.30
CA LYS A 57 5.07 4.79 17.42
C LYS A 57 6.09 3.70 17.04
N GLY A 58 6.51 3.59 15.76
CA GLY A 58 7.48 2.58 15.32
C GLY A 58 7.45 2.27 13.82
N GLY A 59 8.10 1.18 13.41
CA GLY A 59 8.15 0.73 12.01
C GLY A 59 9.14 1.52 11.15
N ALA A 60 8.91 1.52 9.83
CA ALA A 60 9.82 2.13 8.85
C ALA A 60 10.09 3.62 9.13
N LEU A 61 9.07 4.37 9.57
CA LEU A 61 9.20 5.80 9.88
C LEU A 61 10.23 6.07 10.98
N SER A 62 10.25 5.24 12.03
CA SER A 62 11.18 5.40 13.15
C SER A 62 12.64 5.21 12.73
N GLN A 63 12.90 4.29 11.79
CA GLN A 63 14.23 4.06 11.23
C GLN A 63 14.66 5.17 10.27
N MET A 64 13.72 5.73 9.50
CA MET A 64 13.98 6.88 8.63
C MET A 64 14.23 8.17 9.44
N LEU A 65 13.59 8.34 10.59
CA LEU A 65 13.75 9.53 11.44
C LEU A 65 15.16 9.68 12.04
N LEU A 66 15.85 8.58 12.33
CA LEU A 66 17.18 8.60 12.95
C LEU A 66 18.24 9.34 12.10
N PRO A 67 18.48 8.99 10.82
CA PRO A 67 19.42 9.72 9.97
C PRO A 67 18.96 11.17 9.69
N PHE A 68 17.64 11.42 9.60
CA PHE A 68 17.11 12.78 9.47
C PHE A 68 17.45 13.66 10.68
N LYS A 69 17.31 13.15 11.91
CA LYS A 69 17.68 13.88 13.13
C LYS A 69 19.18 14.14 13.25
N LEU A 70 20.00 13.30 12.63
CA LEU A 70 21.46 13.45 12.59
C LEU A 70 21.95 14.41 11.49
N GLY A 71 21.05 15.07 10.76
CA GLY A 71 21.42 15.96 9.65
C GLY A 71 21.93 15.22 8.41
N LEU A 72 21.78 13.89 8.37
CA LEU A 72 22.11 13.02 7.23
C LEU A 72 20.88 12.74 6.34
N GLY A 73 19.78 13.47 6.57
CA GLY A 73 18.58 13.40 5.74
C GLY A 73 18.80 14.09 4.40
N GLY A 74 18.78 13.32 3.31
CA GLY A 74 18.82 13.82 1.94
C GLY A 74 17.71 13.19 1.09
N PRO A 75 17.40 13.75 -0.09
CA PRO A 75 16.39 13.19 -0.99
C PRO A 75 16.77 11.77 -1.40
N VAL A 76 15.93 10.80 -1.04
CA VAL A 76 16.12 9.41 -1.43
C VAL A 76 15.95 9.30 -2.95
N ALA A 77 16.91 8.67 -3.62
CA ALA A 77 16.87 8.35 -5.05
C ALA A 77 16.51 9.55 -5.96
N GLY A 78 17.06 10.74 -5.68
CA GLY A 78 16.84 11.95 -6.48
C GLY A 78 15.52 12.68 -6.22
N GLY A 79 14.71 12.22 -5.26
CA GLY A 79 13.54 12.94 -4.75
C GLY A 79 12.33 13.00 -5.68
N LYS A 80 12.41 12.37 -6.85
CA LYS A 80 11.32 12.34 -7.85
C LYS A 80 10.39 11.14 -7.70
N GLN A 81 10.69 10.23 -6.79
CA GLN A 81 9.88 9.03 -6.58
C GLN A 81 8.62 9.38 -5.79
N CYS A 82 7.50 8.86 -6.25
CA CYS A 82 6.24 9.00 -5.55
C CYS A 82 6.19 8.00 -4.42
N PHE A 83 5.87 8.52 -3.24
CA PHE A 83 5.82 7.75 -2.02
C PHE A 83 4.36 7.66 -1.59
N SER A 84 3.71 6.55 -1.94
CA SER A 84 2.37 6.24 -1.45
C SER A 84 2.47 5.74 -0.02
N TRP A 85 1.81 6.43 0.92
CA TRP A 85 1.81 6.08 2.33
C TRP A 85 0.46 6.35 2.98
N ILE A 86 0.20 5.62 4.06
CA ILE A 86 -0.99 5.79 4.90
C ILE A 86 -0.59 5.72 6.38
N HIS A 87 -1.21 6.54 7.22
CA HIS A 87 -1.02 6.43 8.66
C HIS A 87 -1.71 5.16 9.18
N VAL A 88 -1.06 4.45 10.12
CA VAL A 88 -1.61 3.20 10.68
C VAL A 88 -3.02 3.38 11.26
N ASP A 89 -3.29 4.50 11.93
CA ASP A 89 -4.61 4.76 12.53
C ASP A 89 -5.69 4.96 11.46
N ASP A 90 -5.34 5.51 10.29
CA ASP A 90 -6.30 5.70 9.20
C ASP A 90 -6.60 4.38 8.50
N LEU A 91 -5.58 3.53 8.34
CA LEU A 91 -5.76 2.17 7.83
C LEU A 91 -6.67 1.34 8.76
N LEU A 92 -6.45 1.41 10.08
CA LEU A 92 -7.29 0.72 11.06
C LEU A 92 -8.75 1.21 11.04
N LYS A 93 -8.97 2.52 10.87
CA LYS A 93 -10.32 3.08 10.71
C LYS A 93 -10.98 2.60 9.42
N ALA A 94 -10.23 2.52 8.32
CA ALA A 94 -10.75 2.01 7.04
C ALA A 94 -11.21 0.55 7.16
N PHE A 95 -10.42 -0.32 7.82
CA PHE A 95 -10.84 -1.69 8.11
C PHE A 95 -12.07 -1.75 9.01
N SER A 96 -12.08 -0.97 10.10
CA SER A 96 -13.21 -0.93 11.03
C SER A 96 -14.49 -0.50 10.31
N TYR A 97 -14.40 0.52 9.47
CA TYR A 97 -15.50 1.02 8.66
C TYR A 97 -16.05 -0.05 7.69
N ALA A 98 -15.18 -0.78 7.00
CA ALA A 98 -15.59 -1.82 6.06
C ALA A 98 -16.31 -2.99 6.75
N ILE A 99 -15.82 -3.39 7.93
CA ILE A 99 -16.41 -4.47 8.73
C ILE A 99 -17.76 -4.04 9.30
N GLU A 100 -17.85 -2.86 9.91
CA GLU A 100 -19.08 -2.34 10.52
C GLU A 100 -20.21 -2.14 9.50
N ARG A 101 -19.86 -1.68 8.29
CA ARG A 101 -20.81 -1.47 7.20
C ARG A 101 -21.11 -2.74 6.40
N GLN A 102 -20.48 -3.87 6.73
CA GLN A 102 -20.59 -5.13 5.99
C GLN A 102 -20.41 -4.95 4.49
N ILE A 103 -19.44 -4.12 4.09
CA ILE A 103 -19.13 -3.87 2.67
C ILE A 103 -18.67 -5.17 1.98
N CYS A 104 -18.21 -6.14 2.76
CA CYS A 104 -17.81 -7.47 2.32
C CYS A 104 -18.14 -8.54 3.37
N ARG A 105 -18.27 -9.79 2.90
CA ARG A 105 -18.39 -10.97 3.78
C ARG A 105 -17.03 -11.55 4.18
N ALA A 106 -15.98 -11.28 3.40
CA ALA A 106 -14.60 -11.62 3.73
C ALA A 106 -13.69 -10.43 3.44
N CYS A 107 -12.84 -10.07 4.41
CA CYS A 107 -11.90 -8.97 4.30
C CYS A 107 -10.48 -9.56 4.32
N LEU A 108 -9.70 -9.35 3.27
CA LEU A 108 -8.31 -9.83 3.17
C LEU A 108 -7.36 -8.67 2.88
N ILE A 109 -6.12 -8.82 3.36
CA ILE A 109 -5.01 -7.88 3.19
C ILE A 109 -4.27 -8.23 1.90
#